data_AF-A0A521TZ86-F1
#
_entry.id   AF-A0A521TZ86-F1
#
_cell.length_a   1.000
_cell.length_b   1.000
_cell.length_c   1.000
_cell.angle_alpha   90.00
_cell.angle_beta   90.00
_cell.angle_gamma   90.00
#
_symmetry.space_group_name_H-M   'P 1'
#
loop_
_entity.id
_entity.type
_entity.pdbx_description
1 polymer ?
#
loop_
_entity_poly.entity_id
_entity_poly.type
_entity_poly.pdbx_seq_one_letter_code
_entity_poly.pdbx_strand_id
1 'polypeptide(L)'
;MKSEIKTPLILGIVIVSTVIGLSLFLSSLESQVSEFKNEDNQTNIVTDENKINKSEFKKAPKLVGISEYINTLPDELQEKIDQSVVLYDIWTYSCINCIRTLPFITSWDEKYADQGLLIIGIHSPEFEFEKDITNVK
;
A
#
# COMPACT_ATOMS: atom_id res chain seq x y z
N MET A 1 13.02 57.91 -40.06
CA MET A 1 11.67 57.29 -40.03
C MET A 1 11.62 55.89 -40.67
N LYS A 2 12.68 55.06 -40.59
CA LYS A 2 12.67 53.66 -41.11
C LYS A 2 13.17 52.61 -40.11
N SER A 3 13.68 53.03 -38.95
CA SER A 3 14.19 52.14 -37.89
C SER A 3 13.09 51.72 -36.91
N GLU A 4 12.10 52.58 -36.63
CA GLU A 4 11.05 52.32 -35.62
C GLU A 4 10.09 51.18 -35.97
N ILE A 5 9.88 50.88 -37.26
CA ILE A 5 9.06 49.74 -37.71
C ILE A 5 9.90 48.46 -37.82
N LYS A 6 11.23 48.58 -38.02
CA LYS A 6 12.12 47.43 -38.16
C LYS A 6 12.38 46.74 -36.83
N THR A 7 12.46 47.49 -35.73
CA THR A 7 12.69 46.94 -34.39
C THR A 7 11.58 45.98 -33.91
N PRO A 8 10.27 46.32 -33.97
CA PRO A 8 9.21 45.40 -33.59
C PRO A 8 9.07 44.23 -34.59
N LEU A 9 9.37 44.45 -35.88
CA LEU A 9 9.38 43.38 -36.89
C LEU A 9 10.47 42.34 -36.61
N ILE A 10 11.69 42.78 -36.30
CA ILE A 10 12.81 41.90 -35.96
C ILE A 10 12.51 41.15 -34.65
N LEU A 11 11.95 41.83 -33.64
CA LEU A 11 11.56 41.19 -32.38
C LEU A 11 10.49 40.10 -32.59
N GLY A 12 9.48 40.38 -33.43
CA GLY A 12 8.46 39.39 -33.79
C GLY A 12 9.05 38.16 -34.50
N ILE A 13 9.99 38.37 -35.43
CA ILE A 13 10.67 37.27 -36.12
C ILE A 13 11.50 36.42 -35.15
N VAL A 14 12.20 37.04 -34.21
CA VAL A 14 12.98 36.32 -33.17
C VAL A 14 12.06 35.51 -32.27
N ILE A 15 10.94 36.07 -31.81
CA ILE A 15 9.99 35.33 -30.96
C ILE A 15 9.44 34.12 -31.71
N VAL A 16 9.02 34.30 -32.96
CA VAL A 16 8.47 33.21 -33.78
C VAL A 16 9.52 32.12 -34.03
N SER A 17 10.76 32.49 -34.36
CA SER A 17 11.82 31.50 -34.57
C SER A 17 12.16 30.72 -33.29
N THR A 18 12.12 31.40 -32.14
CA THR A 18 12.40 30.76 -30.83
C THR A 18 11.29 29.79 -30.45
N VAL A 19 10.02 30.16 -30.66
CA VAL A 19 8.86 29.29 -30.37
C VAL A 19 8.86 28.05 -31.28
N ILE A 20 9.15 28.23 -32.58
CA ILE A 20 9.25 27.11 -33.53
C ILE A 20 10.42 26.19 -33.14
N GLY A 21 11.58 26.75 -32.82
CA GLY A 21 12.74 25.97 -32.38
C GLY A 21 12.48 25.18 -31.11
N LEU A 22 11.84 25.79 -30.10
CA LEU A 22 11.45 25.11 -28.87
C LEU A 22 10.41 24.01 -29.12
N SER A 23 9.43 24.24 -30.00
CA SER A 23 8.43 23.23 -30.37
C SER A 23 9.07 22.02 -31.05
N LEU A 24 10.02 22.24 -31.95
CA LEU A 24 10.77 21.15 -32.62
C LEU A 24 11.66 20.39 -31.63
N PHE A 25 12.29 21.11 -30.69
CA PHE A 25 13.10 20.50 -29.64
C PHE A 25 12.26 19.64 -28.68
N LEU A 26 11.11 20.15 -28.24
CA LEU A 26 10.17 19.41 -27.39
C LEU A 26 9.59 18.19 -28.11
N SER A 27 9.29 18.29 -29.41
CA SER A 27 8.84 17.14 -30.21
C SER A 27 9.94 16.07 -30.35
N SER A 28 11.21 16.49 -30.47
CA SER A 28 12.36 15.58 -30.47
C SER A 28 12.55 14.86 -29.13
N LEU A 29 12.34 15.58 -28.01
CA LEU A 29 12.32 14.99 -26.67
C LEU A 29 11.18 13.98 -26.50
N GLU A 30 9.96 14.31 -26.93
CA GLU A 30 8.81 13.39 -26.87
C GLU A 30 9.09 12.09 -27.63
N SER A 31 9.80 12.16 -28.77
CA SER A 31 10.22 10.98 -29.53
C SER A 31 11.19 10.08 -28.75
N GLN A 32 12.17 10.65 -28.04
CA GLN A 32 13.09 9.87 -27.19
C GLN A 32 12.40 9.29 -25.96
N VAL A 33 11.48 10.05 -25.34
CA VAL A 33 10.68 9.57 -24.20
C VAL A 33 9.72 8.45 -24.64
N SER A 34 9.19 8.52 -25.86
CA SER A 34 8.35 7.47 -26.44
C SER A 34 9.13 6.18 -26.71
N GLU A 35 10.42 6.28 -27.05
CA GLU A 35 11.31 5.13 -27.17
C GLU A 35 11.62 4.51 -25.79
N PHE A 36 11.87 5.34 -24.76
CA PHE A 36 12.01 4.89 -23.36
C PHE A 36 10.75 4.23 -22.79
N LYS A 37 9.55 4.72 -23.13
CA LYS A 37 8.28 4.11 -22.70
C LYS A 37 8.03 2.72 -23.31
N ASN A 38 8.70 2.38 -24.42
CA ASN A 38 8.53 1.09 -25.08
C ASN A 38 9.44 -0.01 -24.50
N GLU A 39 10.45 0.31 -23.68
CA GLU A 39 11.28 -0.69 -22.98
C GLU A 39 10.68 -1.13 -21.62
N ASP A 40 9.75 -0.37 -21.03
CA ASP A 40 9.02 -0.76 -19.81
C ASP A 40 7.79 -1.65 -20.08
N ASN A 41 7.46 -1.93 -21.35
CA ASN A 41 6.38 -2.83 -21.75
C ASN A 41 6.87 -4.20 -22.23
N GLN A 42 7.95 -4.69 -21.61
CA GLN A 42 8.23 -6.11 -21.52
C GLN A 42 8.28 -6.60 -20.07
N THR A 43 7.30 -6.19 -19.28
CA THR A 43 6.67 -7.17 -18.38
C THR A 43 5.54 -7.82 -19.16
N ASN A 44 5.88 -8.93 -19.81
CA ASN A 44 4.91 -9.95 -20.17
C ASN A 44 4.23 -10.42 -18.88
N ILE A 45 3.22 -9.68 -18.38
CA ILE A 45 2.16 -10.27 -17.56
C ILE A 45 1.19 -10.92 -18.54
N VAL A 46 1.74 -11.85 -19.32
CA VAL A 46 0.98 -12.99 -19.79
C VAL A 46 0.42 -13.62 -18.52
N THR A 47 -0.88 -13.81 -18.55
CA THR A 47 -1.64 -14.73 -17.73
C THR A 47 -0.92 -16.08 -17.67
N ASP A 48 0.06 -16.17 -16.78
CA ASP A 48 0.53 -17.40 -16.22
C ASP A 48 0.21 -17.26 -14.74
N GLU A 49 -0.55 -18.22 -14.25
CA GLU A 49 -0.63 -18.48 -12.84
C GLU A 49 0.82 -18.60 -12.37
N ASN A 50 1.38 -17.53 -11.80
CA ASN A 50 2.46 -17.66 -10.84
C ASN A 50 1.85 -18.51 -9.74
N LYS A 51 1.93 -19.82 -9.94
CA LYS A 51 1.43 -20.84 -9.05
C LYS A 51 2.33 -20.71 -7.86
N ILE A 52 1.94 -19.80 -6.97
CA ILE A 52 2.64 -19.45 -5.75
C ILE A 52 3.04 -20.78 -5.16
N ASN A 53 4.35 -21.01 -5.07
CA ASN A 53 4.87 -22.30 -4.64
C ASN A 53 4.50 -22.49 -3.17
N LYS A 54 3.29 -23.00 -2.90
CA LYS A 54 2.73 -23.17 -1.55
C LYS A 54 3.60 -24.05 -0.67
N SER A 55 4.51 -24.84 -1.26
CA SER A 55 5.46 -25.67 -0.51
C SER A 55 6.48 -24.86 0.29
N GLU A 56 6.73 -23.61 -0.10
CA GLU A 56 7.64 -22.71 0.62
C GLU A 56 6.97 -22.02 1.82
N PHE A 57 5.63 -21.96 1.84
CA PHE A 57 4.89 -21.31 2.91
C PHE A 57 4.61 -22.31 4.04
N LYS A 58 5.06 -21.95 5.24
CA LYS A 58 4.71 -22.69 6.45
C LYS A 58 3.30 -22.32 6.88
N LYS A 59 2.52 -23.32 7.32
CA LYS A 59 1.25 -23.06 7.99
C LYS A 59 1.51 -22.21 9.25
N ALA A 60 0.57 -21.33 9.57
CA ALA A 60 0.60 -20.62 10.84
C ALA A 60 0.64 -21.64 11.99
N PRO A 61 1.46 -21.40 13.03
CA PRO A 61 1.47 -22.25 14.21
C PRO A 61 0.12 -22.20 14.92
N LYS A 62 -0.21 -23.24 15.69
CA LYS A 62 -1.38 -23.21 16.57
C LYS A 62 -1.17 -22.13 17.64
N LEU A 63 -2.23 -21.41 17.98
CA LEU A 63 -2.24 -20.53 19.14
C LEU A 63 -2.10 -21.40 20.41
N VAL A 64 -1.10 -21.08 21.23
CA VAL A 64 -0.78 -21.81 22.46
C VAL A 64 -0.45 -20.82 23.56
N GLY A 65 -0.64 -21.21 24.82
CA GLY A 65 -0.29 -20.36 25.97
C GLY A 65 -1.17 -19.13 26.16
N ILE A 66 -2.35 -19.09 25.53
CA ILE A 66 -3.32 -18.00 25.72
C ILE A 66 -3.92 -18.12 27.13
N SER A 67 -3.78 -17.05 27.92
CA SER A 67 -4.32 -17.00 29.28
C SER A 67 -5.83 -16.81 29.30
N GLU A 68 -6.33 -15.89 28.48
CA GLU A 68 -7.75 -15.54 28.39
C GLU A 68 -8.13 -15.06 26.97
N TYR A 69 -9.42 -15.14 26.65
CA TYR A 69 -9.98 -14.68 25.38
C TYR A 69 -10.98 -13.55 25.63
N ILE A 70 -10.94 -12.54 24.77
CA ILE A 70 -11.85 -11.39 24.76
C ILE A 70 -12.61 -11.41 23.43
N ASN A 71 -13.88 -11.03 23.45
CA ASN A 71 -14.79 -10.98 22.29
C ASN A 71 -15.10 -12.34 21.61
N THR A 72 -14.57 -13.46 22.11
CA THR A 72 -14.82 -14.81 21.57
C THR A 72 -14.52 -15.90 22.61
N LEU A 73 -15.00 -17.11 22.36
CA LEU A 73 -14.53 -18.33 23.02
C LEU A 73 -13.46 -19.05 22.19
N PRO A 74 -12.62 -19.92 22.79
CA PRO A 74 -11.56 -20.63 22.07
C PRO A 74 -12.07 -21.51 20.92
N ASP A 75 -13.15 -22.26 21.15
CA ASP A 75 -13.70 -23.19 20.15
C ASP A 75 -14.30 -22.42 18.96
N GLU A 76 -15.06 -21.36 19.24
CA GLU A 76 -15.60 -20.46 18.20
C GLU A 76 -14.50 -19.79 17.37
N LEU A 77 -13.37 -19.42 18.00
CA LEU A 77 -12.25 -18.83 17.29
C LEU A 77 -11.62 -19.82 16.31
N GLN A 78 -11.44 -21.07 16.73
CA GLN A 78 -10.81 -22.10 15.90
C GLN A 78 -11.67 -22.41 14.66
N GLU A 79 -13.00 -22.46 14.80
CA GLU A 79 -13.92 -22.63 13.67
C GLU A 79 -13.82 -21.47 12.68
N LYS A 80 -13.74 -20.22 13.17
CA LYS A 80 -13.59 -19.03 12.32
C LYS A 80 -12.27 -19.00 11.56
N ILE A 81 -11.17 -19.43 12.18
CA ILE A 81 -9.83 -19.45 11.56
C ILE A 81 -9.82 -20.31 10.29
N ASP A 82 -10.45 -21.48 10.32
CA ASP A 82 -10.39 -22.44 9.20
C ASP A 82 -11.15 -21.95 7.95
N GLN A 83 -12.04 -20.96 8.11
CA GLN A 83 -12.91 -20.43 7.05
C GLN A 83 -12.53 -19.03 6.57
N SER A 84 -11.52 -18.40 7.20
CA SER A 84 -11.22 -16.98 7.01
C SER A 84 -9.82 -16.74 6.45
N VAL A 85 -9.64 -15.58 5.83
CA VAL A 85 -8.32 -14.96 5.69
C VAL A 85 -7.99 -14.34 7.05
N VAL A 86 -6.91 -14.76 7.68
CA VAL A 86 -6.59 -14.35 9.06
C VAL A 86 -5.45 -13.34 9.08
N LEU A 87 -5.68 -12.21 9.74
CA LEU A 87 -4.65 -11.24 10.14
C LEU A 87 -4.36 -11.40 11.64
N TYR A 88 -3.14 -11.79 11.98
CA TYR A 88 -2.66 -11.77 13.36
C TYR A 88 -1.97 -10.43 13.66
N ASP A 89 -2.54 -9.66 14.59
CA ASP A 89 -1.97 -8.40 15.06
C ASP A 89 -1.39 -8.59 16.47
N ILE A 90 -0.07 -8.51 16.60
CA ILE A 90 0.61 -8.68 17.89
C ILE A 90 0.81 -7.30 18.49
N TRP A 91 0.16 -7.04 19.63
CA TRP A 91 0.07 -5.69 20.17
C TRP A 91 0.08 -5.67 21.70
N THR A 92 0.24 -4.48 22.26
CA THR A 92 -0.07 -4.21 23.67
C THR A 92 -0.62 -2.80 23.80
N TYR A 93 -1.53 -2.56 24.76
CA TYR A 93 -2.35 -1.35 24.77
C TYR A 93 -1.56 -0.07 25.13
N SER A 94 -0.45 -0.15 25.86
CA SER A 94 0.35 1.05 26.17
C SER A 94 1.36 1.42 25.07
N CYS A 95 1.54 0.54 24.07
CA CYS A 95 2.47 0.77 22.97
C CYS A 95 1.94 1.81 21.98
N ILE A 96 2.62 2.97 21.92
CA ILE A 96 2.23 4.05 21.00
C ILE A 96 2.26 3.65 19.52
N ASN A 97 3.10 2.69 19.15
CA ASN A 97 3.15 2.21 17.76
C ASN A 97 1.93 1.35 17.44
N CYS A 98 1.47 0.50 18.36
CA CYS A 98 0.23 -0.26 18.22
C CYS A 98 -1.00 0.66 18.17
N ILE A 99 -1.04 1.69 19.02
CA ILE A 99 -2.12 2.68 19.01
C ILE A 99 -2.19 3.40 17.64
N ARG A 100 -1.04 3.70 17.02
CA ARG A 100 -0.99 4.34 15.71
C ARG A 100 -1.46 3.43 14.57
N THR A 101 -1.35 2.10 14.71
CA THR A 101 -1.83 1.15 13.70
C THR A 101 -3.31 0.82 13.86
N LEU A 102 -3.87 0.93 15.07
CA LEU A 102 -5.25 0.57 15.39
C LEU A 102 -6.32 1.18 14.46
N PRO A 103 -6.24 2.45 14.01
CA PRO A 103 -7.22 3.00 13.07
C PRO A 103 -7.25 2.25 11.73
N PHE A 104 -6.09 1.77 11.25
CA PHE A 104 -6.00 1.01 10.00
C PHE A 104 -6.59 -0.39 10.17
N ILE A 105 -6.26 -1.06 11.28
CA ILE A 105 -6.81 -2.38 11.61
C ILE A 105 -8.34 -2.32 11.70
N THR A 106 -8.87 -1.32 12.40
CA THR A 106 -10.32 -1.10 12.53
C THR A 106 -10.96 -0.83 11.17
N SER A 107 -10.33 0.00 10.32
CA SER A 107 -10.85 0.27 8.97
C SER A 107 -10.84 -0.97 8.06
N TRP A 108 -9.93 -1.91 8.27
CA TRP A 108 -9.92 -3.17 7.53
C TRP A 108 -10.99 -4.12 8.01
N ASP A 109 -11.23 -4.18 9.32
CA ASP A 109 -12.34 -4.94 9.89
C ASP A 109 -13.68 -4.46 9.30
N GLU A 110 -13.95 -3.15 9.41
CA GLU A 110 -15.16 -2.52 8.88
C GLU A 110 -15.37 -2.80 7.38
N LYS A 111 -14.28 -2.89 6.61
CA LYS A 111 -14.35 -3.05 5.16
C LYS A 111 -14.47 -4.51 4.72
N TYR A 112 -13.83 -5.43 5.43
CA TYR A 112 -13.58 -6.78 4.92
C TYR A 112 -14.06 -7.91 5.85
N ALA A 113 -14.57 -7.63 7.05
CA ALA A 113 -15.09 -8.66 7.96
C ALA A 113 -16.17 -9.52 7.27
N ASP A 114 -17.16 -8.88 6.62
CA ASP A 114 -18.22 -9.56 5.86
C ASP A 114 -17.72 -10.28 4.59
N GLN A 115 -16.47 -10.03 4.19
CA GLN A 115 -15.82 -10.65 3.04
C GLN A 115 -14.89 -11.82 3.45
N GLY A 116 -14.89 -12.20 4.73
CA GLY A 116 -14.11 -13.32 5.25
C GLY A 116 -12.73 -12.94 5.79
N LEU A 117 -12.47 -11.67 6.08
CA LEU A 117 -11.32 -11.27 6.88
C LEU A 117 -11.62 -11.50 8.37
N LEU A 118 -10.71 -12.20 9.05
CA LEU A 118 -10.72 -12.37 10.51
C LEU A 118 -9.47 -11.71 11.09
N ILE A 119 -9.65 -10.74 11.96
CA ILE A 119 -8.54 -10.09 12.68
C ILE A 119 -8.45 -10.67 14.10
N ILE A 120 -7.27 -11.15 14.47
CA ILE A 120 -6.96 -11.70 15.79
C ILE A 120 -5.89 -10.84 16.45
N GLY A 121 -6.29 -10.05 17.44
CA GLY A 121 -5.37 -9.29 18.28
C GLY A 121 -4.71 -10.19 19.33
N ILE A 122 -3.44 -10.51 19.15
CA ILE A 122 -2.61 -11.24 20.13
C ILE A 122 -2.00 -10.20 21.08
N HIS A 123 -2.71 -9.91 22.17
CA HIS A 123 -2.18 -9.06 23.24
C HIS A 123 -0.98 -9.73 23.92
N SER A 124 0.21 -9.15 23.74
CA SER A 124 1.48 -9.66 24.27
C SER A 124 2.12 -8.60 25.17
N PRO A 125 1.80 -8.62 26.48
CA PRO A 125 2.21 -7.61 27.47
C PRO A 125 3.71 -7.32 27.45
N GLU A 126 4.07 -6.04 27.37
CA GLU A 126 5.42 -5.52 27.63
C GLU A 126 5.64 -5.33 29.14
N PHE A 127 4.59 -4.91 29.86
CA PHE A 127 4.64 -4.61 31.29
C PHE A 127 3.67 -5.45 32.13
N GLU A 128 3.96 -5.56 33.44
CA GLU A 128 3.15 -6.38 34.35
C GLU A 128 1.70 -5.90 34.46
N PHE A 129 1.49 -4.58 34.46
CA PHE A 129 0.16 -3.99 34.55
C PHE A 129 -0.70 -4.28 33.30
N GLU A 130 -0.07 -4.63 32.18
CA GLU A 130 -0.78 -4.97 30.94
C GLU A 130 -1.31 -6.40 30.93
N LYS A 131 -0.92 -7.22 31.90
CA LYS A 131 -1.47 -8.58 32.08
C LYS A 131 -2.84 -8.57 32.76
N ASP A 132 -3.19 -7.47 33.43
CA ASP A 132 -4.51 -7.34 34.05
C ASP A 132 -5.56 -7.16 32.94
N ILE A 133 -6.38 -8.19 32.76
CA ILE A 133 -7.42 -8.22 31.72
C ILE A 133 -8.40 -7.04 31.81
N THR A 134 -8.61 -6.48 33.01
CA THR A 134 -9.50 -5.34 33.18
C THR A 134 -8.96 -4.06 32.54
N ASN A 135 -7.64 -3.96 32.35
CA ASN A 135 -7.02 -2.85 31.62
C ASN A 135 -7.04 -3.04 30.10
N VAL A 136 -7.22 -4.28 29.63
CA VAL A 136 -7.18 -4.63 28.20
C VAL A 136 -8.55 -4.53 27.53
N LYS A 137 -9.63 -4.68 28.30
CA LYS A 137 -11.03 -4.59 27.84
C LYS A 137 -11.49 -3.16 27.65
#